data_AF-A0A940RAB4-F1
#
_entry.id   AF-A0A940RAB4-F1
#
_cell.length_a   1.000
_cell.length_b   1.000
_cell.length_c   1.000
_cell.angle_alpha   90.00
_cell.angle_beta   90.00
_cell.angle_gamma   90.00
#
_symmetry.space_group_name_H-M   'P 1'
#
loop_
_entity.id
_entity.type
_entity.pdbx_description
1 polymer ?
#
loop_
_entity_poly.entity_id
_entity_poly.type
_entity_poly.pdbx_seq_one_letter_code
_entity_poly.pdbx_strand_id
1 'polypeptide(L)' 'MDEQEYKRFIEKIHREACERGELSYIDPRTGYTVFTEHSHLKRGSCCGSGCRHCPWKNIKHKTED' A
#
# COMPACT_ATOMS: atom_id res chain seq x y z
N MET A 1 9.73 1.24 -19.12
CA MET A 1 9.76 0.70 -17.76
C MET A 1 8.99 -0.58 -17.76
N ASP A 2 9.64 -1.68 -17.42
CA ASP A 2 8.95 -2.97 -17.29
C ASP A 2 8.13 -3.03 -15.99
N GLU A 3 7.37 -4.11 -15.82
CA GLU A 3 6.49 -4.27 -14.65
C GLU A 3 7.28 -4.43 -13.33
N GLN A 4 8.51 -4.95 -13.38
CA GLN A 4 9.36 -5.13 -12.21
C GLN A 4 9.97 -3.81 -11.76
N GLU A 5 10.43 -2.99 -12.69
CA GLU A 5 10.87 -1.62 -12.47
C GLU A 5 9.73 -0.75 -11.94
N TYR A 6 8.53 -0.90 -12.50
CA TYR A 6 7.36 -0.15 -12.04
C TYR A 6 7.01 -0.46 -10.59
N LYS A 7 7.04 -1.74 -10.20
CA LYS A 7 6.83 -2.13 -8.80
C LYS A 7 7.86 -1.48 -7.88
N ARG A 8 9.14 -1.50 -8.23
CA ARG A 8 10.20 -0.85 -7.44
C ARG A 8 10.00 0.66 -7.33
N PHE A 9 9.53 1.30 -8.40
CA PHE A 9 9.22 2.72 -8.39
C PHE A 9 8.04 3.04 -7.47
N ILE A 10 6.98 2.23 -7.52
CA ILE A 10 5.82 2.32 -6.64
C ILE A 10 6.23 2.15 -5.17
N GLU A 11 7.08 1.17 -4.84
CA GLU A 11 7.61 0.99 -3.49
C GLU A 11 8.44 2.19 -3.02
N LYS A 12 9.20 2.81 -3.92
CA LYS A 12 9.97 4.03 -3.60
C LYS A 12 9.06 5.19 -3.24
N ILE A 13 8.08 5.52 -4.09
CA ILE A 13 7.15 6.64 -3.84
C ILE A 13 6.35 6.39 -2.55
N HIS A 14 5.91 5.14 -2.35
CA HIS A 14 5.21 4.75 -1.14
C HIS A 14 6.01 5.05 0.13
N ARG A 15 7.27 4.59 0.17
CA ARG A 15 8.17 4.84 1.29
C ARG A 15 8.41 6.33 1.52
N GLU A 16 8.66 7.10 0.48
CA GLU A 16 8.85 8.55 0.60
C GLU A 16 7.58 9.24 1.15
N ALA A 17 6.38 8.81 0.75
CA ALA A 17 5.13 9.30 1.30
C ALA A 17 4.99 8.93 2.79
N CYS A 18 5.35 7.70 3.18
CA CYS A 18 5.38 7.28 4.59
C CYS A 18 6.37 8.10 5.42
N GLU A 19 7.59 8.32 4.93
CA GLU A 19 8.61 9.15 5.60
C GLU A 19 8.14 10.60 5.81
N ARG A 20 7.32 11.12 4.89
CA ARG A 20 6.68 12.44 5.03
C ARG A 20 5.41 12.44 5.90
N GLY A 21 4.97 11.28 6.39
CA GLY A 21 3.72 11.12 7.13
C GLY A 21 2.46 11.29 6.27
N GLU A 22 2.57 11.18 4.95
CA GLU A 22 1.44 11.27 4.03
C GLU A 22 0.60 10.00 4.07
N LEU A 23 -0.73 10.17 3.99
CA LEU A 23 -1.69 9.06 4.00
C LEU A 23 -1.94 8.48 2.60
N SER A 24 -1.45 9.13 1.55
CA SER A 24 -1.64 8.72 0.17
C SER A 24 -0.64 9.38 -0.77
N TYR A 25 -0.43 8.77 -1.93
CA TYR A 25 0.28 9.37 -3.06
C TYR A 25 -0.49 9.13 -4.36
N ILE A 26 -0.12 9.84 -5.43
CA ILE A 26 -0.69 9.62 -6.77
C ILE A 26 0.17 8.61 -7.51
N ASP A 27 -0.45 7.53 -7.97
CA ASP A 27 0.18 6.58 -8.88
C ASP A 27 0.50 7.30 -10.20
N PRO A 28 1.78 7.40 -10.58
CA PRO A 28 2.19 8.22 -11.73
C PRO A 28 1.82 7.61 -13.08
N ARG A 29 1.46 6.32 -13.13
CA ARG A 29 1.05 5.64 -14.38
C ARG A 29 -0.46 5.73 -14.59
N THR A 30 -1.24 5.61 -13.52
CA THR A 30 -2.71 5.51 -13.57
C THR A 30 -3.43 6.79 -13.15
N GLY A 31 -2.75 7.69 -12.44
CA GLY A 31 -3.34 8.90 -11.85
C GLY A 31 -4.18 8.63 -10.60
N TYR A 32 -4.26 7.39 -10.13
CA TYR A 32 -5.10 7.02 -8.98
C TYR A 32 -4.45 7.41 -7.65
N THR A 33 -5.29 7.77 -6.69
CA THR A 33 -4.86 7.92 -5.30
C THR A 33 -4.62 6.54 -4.69
N VAL A 34 -3.42 6.31 -4.20
CA VAL A 34 -3.02 5.08 -3.50
C VAL A 34 -2.77 5.41 -2.04
N PHE A 35 -3.50 4.75 -1.14
CA PHE A 35 -3.31 4.89 0.30
C PHE A 35 -2.00 4.23 0.75
N THR A 36 -1.31 4.88 1.69
CA THR A 36 -0.13 4.34 2.35
C THR A 36 -0.53 3.38 3.48
N GLU A 37 0.45 2.65 4.02
CA GLU A 37 0.23 1.76 5.16
C GLU A 37 -0.20 2.56 6.39
N HIS A 38 0.24 3.81 6.55
CA HIS A 38 -0.22 4.69 7.63
C HIS A 38 -1.72 4.97 7.56
N SER A 39 -2.27 5.18 6.37
CA SER A 39 -3.73 5.33 6.18
C SER A 39 -4.47 4.08 6.62
N HIS A 40 -3.92 2.91 6.29
CA HIS A 40 -4.48 1.63 6.71
C HIS A 40 -4.35 1.41 8.22
N LEU A 41 -3.18 1.65 8.82
CA LEU A 41 -2.97 1.56 10.28
C LEU A 41 -3.92 2.50 11.03
N LYS A 42 -4.14 3.72 10.54
CA LYS A 42 -5.10 4.68 11.12
C LYS A 42 -6.54 4.18 11.06
N ARG A 43 -6.92 3.42 10.03
CA ARG A 43 -8.22 2.73 9.95
C ARG A 43 -8.35 1.61 10.98
N GLY A 44 -7.24 0.96 11.32
CA GLY A 44 -7.17 -0.09 12.36
C GLY A 44 -7.56 -1.50 11.91
N SER A 45 -8.06 -1.69 10.69
CA SER A 45 -8.40 -3.01 10.16
C SER A 45 -8.24 -3.15 8.64
N CYS A 46 -8.06 -4.39 8.18
CA CYS A 46 -8.05 -4.74 6.77
C CYS A 46 -9.47 -4.63 6.19
N CYS A 47 -9.62 -3.92 5.07
CA CYS A 47 -10.93 -3.77 4.41
C CYS A 47 -11.25 -4.86 3.38
N GLY A 48 -10.35 -5.82 3.15
CA GLY A 48 -10.55 -6.91 2.19
C GLY A 48 -10.44 -6.54 0.70
N SER A 49 -10.14 -5.28 0.35
CA SER A 49 -10.17 -4.80 -1.05
C SER A 49 -8.87 -5.02 -1.83
N GLY A 50 -7.92 -5.83 -1.33
CA GLY A 50 -6.66 -6.09 -2.04
C GLY A 50 -5.74 -4.88 -2.21
N CYS A 51 -5.70 -3.96 -1.24
CA CYS A 51 -4.90 -2.73 -1.33
C CYS A 51 -3.40 -3.05 -1.51
N ARG A 52 -2.72 -2.25 -2.35
CA ARG A 52 -1.31 -2.47 -2.74
C ARG A 52 -0.37 -2.54 -1.54
N HIS A 53 -0.58 -1.62 -0.58
CA HIS A 53 0.25 -1.42 0.62
C HIS A 53 -0.50 -1.77 1.91
N CYS A 54 -1.35 -2.79 1.86
CA CYS A 54 -2.07 -3.25 3.05
C CYS A 54 -1.07 -3.88 4.06
N PRO A 55 -0.92 -3.33 5.29
CA PRO A 55 0.00 -3.88 6.28
C PRO A 55 -0.42 -5.29 6.74
N TRP A 56 -1.70 -5.64 6.58
CA TRP A 56 -2.23 -6.96 6.92
C TRP A 56 -2.14 -8.01 5.81
N LYS A 57 -1.60 -7.67 4.62
CA LYS A 57 -1.58 -8.56 3.44
C LYS A 57 -0.91 -9.92 3.70
N ASN A 58 0.05 -9.97 4.63
CA ASN A 58 0.79 -11.18 4.95
C ASN A 58 0.31 -11.87 6.23
N ILE A 59 -0.75 -11.36 6.88
CA ILE A 59 -1.37 -12.10 7.97
C ILE A 59 -2.17 -13.23 7.34
N LYS A 60 -1.57 -14.43 7.33
CA LYS A 60 -2.34 -15.65 7.15
C LYS A 60 -3.34 -15.69 8.30
N HIS A 61 -4.62 -15.43 8.02
CA HIS A 61 -5.66 -15.84 8.93
C HIS A 61 -5.55 -17.37 9.02
N LYS A 62 -4.91 -17.88 10.07
CA LYS A 62 -5.11 -19.27 10.47
C LYS A 62 -6.58 -19.37 10.86
N THR A 63 -7.41 -19.86 9.95
CA THR A 63 -8.65 -20.52 10.34
C THR A 63 -8.24 -21.95 10.70
N GLU A 64 -7.97 -22.17 11.98
CA GLU A 64 -8.02 -23.51 12.58
C GLU A 64 -9.47 -23.72 13.08
N ASP A 65 -10.02 -24.90 12.72
CA ASP A 65 -11.38 -25.46 12.88
C ASP A 65 -12.52 -24.93 12.01
#